data_AF-A0A0V8JIP6-F1
#
_entry.id   AF-A0A0V8JIP6-F1
#
_cell.length_a   1.000
_cell.length_b   1.000
_cell.length_c   1.000
_cell.angle_alpha   90.00
_cell.angle_beta   90.00
_cell.angle_gamma   90.00
#
_symmetry.space_group_name_H-M   'P 1'
#
loop_
_entity.id
_entity.type
_entity.pdbx_description
1 polymer ?
#
loop_
_entity_poly.entity_id
_entity_poly.type
_entity_poly.pdbx_seq_one_letter_code
_entity_poly.pdbx_strand_id
1 'polypeptide(L)'
;MAETKSTNSPPQASVDVSVPSQLTIPKLDIQALIEKTGLTNDGQMDVPDNGDDVAWFEPGTKPGNEGNAVIAGHVDDKEGPAIFYNLHKLDKGDEIFVSDESGNVLTFVVTDKKAYPREDAPLREIFGPTFDHHLNLITCTGLFDKQNKTHEERLVVYTKLQDTKVANAQ
;
A
#
# COMPACT_ATOMS: atom_id res chain seq x y z
N MET A 1 -11.78 30.87 40.90
CA MET A 1 -12.61 29.67 40.65
C MET A 1 -13.03 29.70 39.19
N ALA A 2 -12.48 28.77 38.40
CA ALA A 2 -12.95 28.25 37.10
C ALA A 2 -11.70 27.78 36.32
N GLU A 3 -11.34 26.52 36.55
CA GLU A 3 -10.36 25.77 35.75
C GLU A 3 -10.98 25.49 34.37
N THR A 4 -10.33 25.91 33.29
CA THR A 4 -10.59 25.37 31.96
C THR A 4 -9.47 24.40 31.63
N LYS A 5 -9.79 23.09 31.66
CA LYS A 5 -8.91 22.01 31.22
C LYS A 5 -8.47 22.24 29.78
N SER A 6 -7.18 22.49 29.58
CA SER A 6 -6.52 22.31 28.29
C SER A 6 -6.47 20.83 27.95
N THR A 7 -7.23 20.38 26.95
CA THR A 7 -6.99 19.10 26.28
C THR A 7 -5.77 19.27 25.38
N ASN A 8 -4.61 18.93 25.92
CA ASN A 8 -3.33 18.92 25.22
C ASN A 8 -3.23 17.60 24.44
N SER A 9 -3.71 17.56 23.20
CA SER A 9 -3.29 16.52 22.25
C SER A 9 -1.88 16.87 21.79
N PRO A 10 -0.88 15.96 21.84
CA PRO A 10 0.42 16.24 21.24
C PRO A 10 0.25 16.55 19.75
N PRO A 11 1.01 17.49 19.18
CA PRO A 11 1.16 17.57 17.74
C PRO A 11 1.77 16.23 17.30
N GLN A 12 1.01 15.45 16.54
CA GLN A 12 1.53 14.27 15.87
C GLN A 12 2.54 14.78 14.86
N ALA A 13 3.80 14.86 15.29
CA ALA A 13 4.91 15.29 14.45
C ALA A 13 4.87 14.41 13.21
N SER A 14 4.78 15.06 12.04
CA SER A 14 4.93 14.42 10.74
C SER A 14 6.27 13.71 10.76
N VAL A 15 6.27 12.43 11.08
CA VAL A 15 7.47 11.61 11.04
C VAL A 15 7.79 11.54 9.56
N ASP A 16 8.88 12.18 9.12
CA ASP A 16 9.40 11.98 7.76
C ASP A 16 9.96 10.56 7.75
N VAL A 17 9.06 9.60 7.54
CA VAL A 17 9.40 8.19 7.39
C VAL A 17 10.32 8.07 6.19
N SER A 18 11.35 7.25 6.34
CA SER A 18 12.33 7.05 5.30
C SER A 18 11.72 6.25 4.14
N VAL A 19 12.54 5.89 3.17
CA VAL A 19 12.16 5.03 2.04
C VAL A 19 11.56 3.72 2.58
N PRO A 20 10.35 3.32 2.15
CA PRO A 20 9.75 2.06 2.57
C PRO A 20 10.59 0.89 2.06
N SER A 21 10.86 -0.09 2.90
CA SER A 21 11.79 -1.20 2.63
C SER A 21 11.13 -2.57 2.70
N GLN A 22 10.10 -2.74 3.53
CA GLN A 22 9.44 -4.03 3.70
C GLN A 22 7.95 -3.87 3.99
N LEU A 23 7.14 -4.73 3.38
CA LEU A 23 5.71 -4.86 3.59
C LEU A 23 5.43 -6.15 4.37
N THR A 24 4.60 -6.08 5.39
CA THR A 24 4.15 -7.26 6.16
C THR A 24 2.64 -7.28 6.30
N ILE A 25 2.01 -8.41 6.00
CA ILE A 25 0.56 -8.62 6.11
C ILE A 25 0.32 -9.93 6.86
N PRO A 26 0.17 -9.91 8.21
CA PRO A 26 0.18 -11.13 9.01
C PRO A 26 -0.93 -12.11 8.66
N LYS A 27 -2.14 -11.62 8.33
CA LYS A 27 -3.28 -12.48 7.97
C LYS A 27 -3.01 -13.33 6.73
N LEU A 28 -2.12 -12.85 5.85
CA LEU A 28 -1.76 -13.53 4.60
C LEU A 28 -0.40 -14.23 4.66
N ASP A 29 0.28 -14.17 5.82
CA ASP A 29 1.67 -14.66 5.98
C ASP A 29 2.65 -14.04 4.97
N ILE A 30 2.43 -12.76 4.64
CA ILE A 30 3.26 -12.02 3.68
C ILE A 30 4.34 -11.26 4.42
N GLN A 31 5.57 -11.42 3.95
CA GLN A 31 6.72 -10.58 4.25
C GLN A 31 7.50 -10.36 2.94
N ALA A 32 7.41 -9.15 2.38
CA ALA A 32 7.94 -8.82 1.06
C ALA A 32 8.85 -7.60 1.11
N LEU A 33 9.90 -7.57 0.29
CA LEU A 33 10.69 -6.37 0.10
C LEU A 33 9.92 -5.37 -0.76
N ILE A 34 10.15 -4.08 -0.51
CA ILE A 34 9.56 -2.99 -1.28
C ILE A 34 10.63 -2.40 -2.20
N GLU A 35 10.42 -2.55 -3.51
CA GLU A 35 11.23 -1.90 -4.55
C GLU A 35 10.66 -0.52 -4.90
N LYS A 36 11.51 0.41 -5.34
CA LYS A 36 11.07 1.71 -5.86
C LYS A 36 10.85 1.62 -7.35
N THR A 37 9.68 2.03 -7.79
CA THR A 37 9.26 1.96 -9.19
C THR A 37 8.57 3.23 -9.63
N GLY A 38 8.48 3.41 -10.95
CA GLY A 38 7.78 4.52 -11.58
C GLY A 38 6.70 4.03 -12.53
N LEU A 39 6.64 4.66 -13.70
CA LEU A 39 5.77 4.24 -14.78
C LEU A 39 6.59 3.55 -15.87
N THR A 40 6.01 2.50 -16.44
CA THR A 40 6.45 1.89 -17.70
C THR A 40 6.25 2.87 -18.87
N ASN A 41 6.82 2.55 -20.03
CA ASN A 41 6.66 3.37 -21.25
C ASN A 41 5.20 3.52 -21.69
N ASP A 42 4.35 2.56 -21.33
CA ASP A 42 2.91 2.57 -21.60
C ASP A 42 2.10 3.31 -20.52
N GLY A 43 2.76 3.96 -19.57
CA GLY A 43 2.13 4.79 -18.53
C GLY A 43 1.49 3.99 -17.39
N GLN A 44 1.80 2.71 -17.26
CA GLN A 44 1.32 1.86 -16.15
C GLN A 44 2.35 1.84 -15.02
N MET A 45 1.89 1.73 -13.78
CA MET A 45 2.78 1.49 -12.63
C MET A 45 3.60 0.22 -12.87
N ASP A 46 4.90 0.36 -12.69
CA ASP A 46 5.85 -0.74 -12.84
C ASP A 46 5.84 -1.63 -11.59
N VAL A 47 6.22 -2.90 -11.74
CA VAL A 47 6.18 -3.93 -10.70
C VAL A 47 7.46 -4.78 -10.74
N PRO A 48 7.85 -5.46 -9.65
CA PRO A 48 9.09 -6.22 -9.64
C PRO A 48 9.09 -7.34 -10.68
N ASP A 49 10.26 -7.74 -11.16
CA ASP A 49 10.38 -8.86 -12.12
C ASP A 49 10.05 -10.23 -11.50
N ASN A 50 10.09 -10.32 -10.16
CA ASN A 50 9.83 -11.53 -9.39
C ASN A 50 8.42 -11.52 -8.76
N GLY A 51 7.93 -12.70 -8.35
CA GLY A 51 6.61 -12.86 -7.75
C GLY A 51 6.54 -12.65 -6.23
N ASP A 52 7.68 -12.44 -5.55
CA ASP A 52 7.80 -12.42 -4.09
C ASP A 52 7.83 -11.00 -3.51
N ASP A 53 8.30 -10.02 -4.29
CA ASP A 53 8.46 -8.63 -3.89
C ASP A 53 7.30 -7.73 -4.35
N VAL A 54 7.25 -6.51 -3.81
CA VAL A 54 6.25 -5.51 -4.14
C VAL A 54 6.90 -4.17 -4.51
N ALA A 55 6.14 -3.31 -5.18
CA ALA A 55 6.63 -2.05 -5.73
C ALA A 55 5.96 -0.81 -5.10
N TRP A 56 6.79 0.02 -4.47
CA TRP A 56 6.71 1.47 -4.27
C TRP A 56 6.39 2.30 -5.52
N PHE A 57 5.24 2.97 -5.66
CA PHE A 57 5.12 4.05 -6.66
C PHE A 57 5.81 5.33 -6.17
N GLU A 58 7.12 5.43 -6.40
CA GLU A 58 7.98 6.52 -5.91
C GLU A 58 7.52 7.92 -6.37
N PRO A 59 7.06 8.14 -7.62
CA PRO A 59 6.58 9.46 -8.06
C PRO A 59 5.36 9.97 -7.27
N GLY A 60 4.68 9.10 -6.52
CA GLY A 60 3.50 9.43 -5.71
C GLY A 60 3.82 9.79 -4.26
N THR A 61 2.81 9.69 -3.40
CA THR A 61 2.95 9.94 -1.97
C THR A 61 3.78 8.83 -1.31
N LYS A 62 4.72 9.22 -0.46
CA LYS A 62 5.47 8.30 0.40
C LYS A 62 4.54 7.71 1.48
N PRO A 63 4.58 6.39 1.78
CA PRO A 63 3.77 5.81 2.85
C PRO A 63 3.94 6.58 4.16
N GLY A 64 2.84 6.93 4.81
CA GLY A 64 2.81 7.68 6.08
C GLY A 64 2.65 9.19 5.90
N ASN A 65 3.00 9.74 4.74
CA ASN A 65 2.73 11.15 4.44
C ASN A 65 1.26 11.38 4.09
N GLU A 66 0.84 12.65 4.14
CA GLU A 66 -0.48 13.06 3.66
C GLU A 66 -0.61 12.75 2.16
N GLY A 67 -1.67 12.02 1.80
CA GLY A 67 -1.96 11.59 0.44
C GLY A 67 -2.18 10.07 0.32
N ASN A 68 -2.19 9.61 -0.94
CA ASN A 68 -2.36 8.21 -1.30
C ASN A 68 -1.02 7.60 -1.71
N ALA A 69 -0.40 6.83 -0.81
CA ALA A 69 0.72 5.97 -1.18
C ALA A 69 0.18 4.72 -1.88
N VAL A 70 0.92 4.19 -2.86
CA VAL A 70 0.49 3.03 -3.64
C VAL A 70 1.58 1.98 -3.68
N ILE A 71 1.24 0.74 -3.30
CA ILE A 71 2.10 -0.43 -3.49
C ILE A 71 1.41 -1.42 -4.44
N ALA A 72 2.13 -1.87 -5.46
CA ALA A 72 1.66 -2.89 -6.39
C ALA A 72 2.43 -4.20 -6.23
N GLY A 73 1.78 -5.32 -6.53
CA GLY A 73 2.40 -6.65 -6.52
C GLY A 73 1.66 -7.63 -7.43
N HIS A 74 2.36 -8.68 -7.84
CA HIS A 74 1.80 -9.70 -8.73
C HIS A 74 0.76 -10.57 -8.02
N VAL A 75 -0.25 -10.99 -8.79
CA VAL A 75 -1.23 -11.98 -8.32
C VAL A 75 -0.75 -13.40 -8.61
N ASP A 76 -0.13 -13.59 -9.76
CA ASP A 76 0.46 -14.85 -10.21
C ASP A 76 1.66 -14.56 -11.12
N ASP A 77 2.47 -15.59 -11.34
CA ASP A 77 3.57 -15.61 -12.28
C ASP A 77 3.57 -16.93 -13.08
N LYS A 78 4.68 -17.23 -13.76
CA LYS A 78 4.81 -18.46 -14.56
C LYS A 78 4.91 -19.73 -13.72
N GLU A 79 5.29 -19.61 -12.45
CA GLU A 79 5.52 -20.70 -11.51
C GLU A 79 4.30 -20.96 -10.61
N GLY A 80 3.45 -19.96 -10.42
CA GLY A 80 2.16 -20.11 -9.75
C GLY A 80 1.65 -18.84 -9.07
N PRO A 81 0.91 -18.97 -7.97
CA PRO A 81 0.48 -17.85 -7.13
C PRO A 81 1.65 -16.97 -6.67
N ALA A 82 1.53 -15.66 -6.82
CA ALA A 82 2.52 -14.67 -6.38
C ALA A 82 2.10 -13.99 -5.06
N ILE A 83 2.88 -13.00 -4.60
CA ILE A 83 2.76 -12.39 -3.27
C ILE A 83 1.36 -11.84 -2.96
N PHE A 84 0.67 -11.27 -3.95
CA PHE A 84 -0.68 -10.71 -3.77
C PHE A 84 -1.81 -11.65 -4.24
N TYR A 85 -1.53 -12.92 -4.51
CA TYR A 85 -2.56 -13.91 -4.88
C TYR A 85 -3.75 -13.93 -3.90
N ASN A 86 -3.44 -13.87 -2.60
CA ASN A 86 -4.43 -13.94 -1.52
C ASN A 86 -4.93 -12.56 -1.05
N LEU A 87 -4.60 -11.46 -1.74
CA LEU A 87 -4.95 -10.11 -1.30
C LEU A 87 -6.47 -9.91 -1.12
N HIS A 88 -7.29 -10.63 -1.91
CA HIS A 88 -8.75 -10.63 -1.81
C HIS A 88 -9.30 -11.13 -0.45
N LYS A 89 -8.48 -11.85 0.33
CA LYS A 89 -8.84 -12.37 1.66
C LYS A 89 -8.67 -11.33 2.78
N LEU A 90 -8.11 -10.15 2.51
CA LEU A 90 -8.11 -9.06 3.46
C LEU A 90 -9.51 -8.51 3.64
N ASP A 91 -9.86 -8.13 4.86
CA ASP A 91 -11.14 -7.55 5.23
C ASP A 91 -10.90 -6.31 6.09
N LYS A 92 -11.94 -5.49 6.21
CA LYS A 92 -11.90 -4.29 7.03
C LYS A 92 -11.46 -4.62 8.46
N GLY A 93 -10.46 -3.88 8.96
CA GLY A 93 -9.87 -4.08 10.28
C GLY A 93 -8.57 -4.87 10.29
N ASP A 94 -8.19 -5.50 9.18
CA ASP A 94 -6.89 -6.16 9.10
C ASP A 94 -5.74 -5.15 9.07
N GLU A 95 -4.62 -5.51 9.69
CA GLU A 95 -3.43 -4.67 9.79
C GLU A 95 -2.42 -4.98 8.69
N ILE A 96 -1.77 -3.92 8.22
CA ILE A 96 -0.70 -3.92 7.23
C ILE A 96 0.44 -3.08 7.78
N PHE A 97 1.64 -3.65 7.82
CA PHE A 97 2.81 -2.96 8.33
C PHE A 97 3.75 -2.61 7.18
N VAL A 98 4.20 -1.36 7.17
CA VAL A 98 5.27 -0.90 6.29
C VAL A 98 6.42 -0.45 7.17
N SER A 99 7.58 -1.09 7.03
CA SER A 99 8.80 -0.60 7.66
C SER A 99 9.68 0.15 6.67
N ASP A 100 10.46 1.08 7.18
CA ASP A 100 11.48 1.81 6.41
C ASP A 100 12.89 1.31 6.71
N GLU A 101 13.86 1.78 5.92
CA GLU A 101 15.29 1.43 6.10
C GLU A 101 15.88 1.92 7.44
N SER A 102 15.19 2.85 8.13
CA SER A 102 15.59 3.38 9.44
C SER A 102 15.01 2.58 10.60
N GLY A 103 14.20 1.55 10.32
CA GLY A 103 13.56 0.70 11.32
C GLY A 103 12.24 1.26 11.88
N ASN A 104 11.73 2.36 11.34
CA ASN A 104 10.40 2.84 11.68
C ASN A 104 9.35 1.88 11.11
N VAL A 105 8.21 1.75 11.80
CA VAL A 105 7.10 0.90 11.37
C VAL A 105 5.81 1.71 11.36
N LEU A 106 5.16 1.73 10.21
CA LEU A 106 3.84 2.30 10.00
C LEU A 106 2.80 1.18 10.07
N THR A 107 1.74 1.40 10.83
CA THR A 107 0.59 0.49 10.91
C THR A 107 -0.57 1.10 10.16
N PHE A 108 -1.01 0.41 9.11
CA PHE A 108 -2.18 0.74 8.32
C PHE A 108 -3.29 -0.28 8.59
N VAL A 109 -4.54 0.18 8.57
CA VAL A 109 -5.71 -0.69 8.72
C VAL A 109 -6.54 -0.66 7.47
N VAL A 110 -6.94 -1.83 7.00
CA VAL A 110 -7.85 -1.99 5.87
C VAL A 110 -9.19 -1.34 6.19
N THR A 111 -9.63 -0.42 5.33
CA THR A 111 -10.90 0.28 5.45
C THR A 111 -11.93 -0.23 4.46
N ASP A 112 -11.49 -0.64 3.26
CA ASP A 112 -12.34 -1.14 2.17
C ASP A 112 -11.54 -2.00 1.18
N LYS A 113 -12.22 -2.82 0.39
CA LYS A 113 -11.63 -3.53 -0.77
C LYS A 113 -12.60 -3.51 -1.95
N LYS A 114 -12.09 -3.23 -3.14
CA LYS A 114 -12.90 -3.20 -4.36
C LYS A 114 -12.13 -3.77 -5.55
N ALA A 115 -12.81 -4.58 -6.33
CA ALA A 115 -12.35 -4.99 -7.65
C ALA A 115 -12.97 -4.06 -8.68
N TYR A 116 -12.15 -3.54 -9.57
CA TYR A 116 -12.56 -2.68 -10.68
C TYR A 116 -12.16 -3.33 -12.00
N PRO A 117 -12.96 -3.21 -13.07
CA PRO A 117 -12.45 -3.43 -14.41
C PRO A 117 -11.19 -2.60 -14.64
N ARG A 118 -10.21 -3.15 -15.34
CA ARG A 118 -8.89 -2.52 -15.54
C ARG A 118 -9.01 -1.08 -16.07
N GLU A 119 -9.92 -0.85 -17.01
CA GLU A 119 -10.11 0.46 -17.67
C GLU A 119 -10.95 1.44 -16.84
N ASP A 120 -11.71 0.94 -15.85
CA ASP A 120 -12.62 1.72 -15.02
C ASP A 120 -12.10 1.99 -13.61
N ALA A 121 -10.88 1.52 -13.29
CA ALA A 121 -10.27 1.75 -11.98
C ALA A 121 -10.17 3.27 -11.71
N PRO A 122 -10.69 3.76 -10.56
CA PRO A 122 -10.76 5.20 -10.29
C PRO A 122 -9.37 5.76 -9.92
N LEU A 123 -8.56 6.07 -10.94
CA LEU A 123 -7.17 6.51 -10.76
C LEU A 123 -7.02 7.69 -9.81
N ARG A 124 -7.99 8.62 -9.79
CA ARG A 124 -7.97 9.76 -8.86
C ARG A 124 -8.18 9.36 -7.41
N GLU A 125 -8.98 8.33 -7.14
CA GLU A 125 -9.17 7.82 -5.78
C GLU A 125 -7.95 7.01 -5.32
N ILE A 126 -7.31 6.32 -6.26
CA ILE A 126 -6.18 5.42 -5.99
C ILE A 126 -4.85 6.19 -5.86
N PHE A 127 -4.58 7.12 -6.77
CA PHE A 127 -3.30 7.85 -6.90
C PHE A 127 -3.42 9.36 -6.66
N GLY A 128 -4.65 9.90 -6.63
CA GLY A 128 -4.85 11.34 -6.51
C GLY A 128 -4.60 11.87 -5.10
N PRO A 129 -4.60 13.21 -4.93
CA PRO A 129 -4.35 13.84 -3.64
C PRO A 129 -5.52 13.64 -2.66
N THR A 130 -5.19 13.53 -1.38
CA THR A 130 -6.13 13.53 -0.25
C THR A 130 -5.45 14.14 0.97
N PHE A 131 -6.23 14.62 1.94
CA PHE A 131 -5.73 15.09 3.25
C PHE A 131 -5.60 13.96 4.28
N ASP A 132 -6.00 12.74 3.91
CA ASP A 132 -5.81 11.55 4.73
C ASP A 132 -4.43 10.92 4.47
N HIS A 133 -4.04 9.98 5.33
CA HIS A 133 -2.80 9.21 5.21
C HIS A 133 -3.15 7.78 4.79
N HIS A 134 -3.17 7.53 3.49
CA HIS A 134 -3.59 6.24 2.95
C HIS A 134 -2.43 5.44 2.37
N LEU A 135 -2.59 4.13 2.41
CA LEU A 135 -1.80 3.18 1.62
C LEU A 135 -2.77 2.29 0.84
N ASN A 136 -2.68 2.35 -0.49
CA ASN A 136 -3.49 1.54 -1.38
C ASN A 136 -2.64 0.39 -1.90
N LEU A 137 -3.08 -0.85 -1.66
CA LEU A 137 -2.45 -2.03 -2.25
C LEU A 137 -3.20 -2.42 -3.52
N ILE A 138 -2.48 -2.65 -4.61
CA ILE A 138 -3.06 -2.97 -5.91
C ILE A 138 -2.48 -4.26 -6.44
N THR A 139 -3.35 -5.11 -6.98
CA THR A 139 -2.92 -6.27 -7.77
C THR A 139 -3.81 -6.49 -8.98
N CYS A 140 -3.28 -7.23 -9.95
CA CYS A 140 -4.06 -7.79 -11.05
C CYS A 140 -5.04 -8.83 -10.50
N THR A 141 -6.28 -8.90 -10.97
CA THR A 141 -7.22 -9.95 -10.52
C THR A 141 -8.27 -10.30 -11.57
N GLY A 142 -9.09 -11.31 -11.31
CA GLY A 142 -10.12 -11.75 -12.26
C GLY A 142 -9.56 -12.66 -13.35
N LEU A 143 -10.29 -12.84 -14.45
CA LEU A 143 -9.85 -13.74 -15.52
C LEU A 143 -8.60 -13.21 -16.22
N PHE A 144 -7.68 -14.12 -16.53
CA PHE A 144 -6.51 -13.80 -17.34
C PHE A 144 -6.91 -13.75 -18.81
N ASP A 145 -6.89 -12.55 -19.39
CA ASP A 145 -7.01 -12.33 -20.83
C ASP A 145 -5.71 -12.74 -21.52
N LYS A 146 -5.76 -13.86 -22.24
CA LYS A 146 -4.62 -14.39 -23.00
C LYS A 146 -4.22 -13.54 -24.20
N GLN A 147 -5.14 -12.74 -24.78
CA GLN A 147 -4.84 -11.87 -25.91
C GLN A 147 -4.00 -10.68 -25.44
N ASN A 148 -4.42 -10.05 -24.35
CA ASN A 148 -3.74 -8.89 -23.77
C ASN A 148 -2.68 -9.27 -22.72
N LYS A 149 -2.49 -10.58 -22.47
CA LYS A 149 -1.58 -11.17 -21.47
C LYS A 149 -1.71 -10.54 -20.09
N THR A 150 -2.94 -10.35 -19.64
CA THR A 150 -3.18 -9.59 -18.43
C THR A 150 -4.54 -9.89 -17.83
N HIS A 151 -4.73 -9.49 -16.59
CA HIS A 151 -5.99 -9.64 -15.89
C HIS A 151 -6.96 -8.50 -16.23
N GLU A 152 -8.24 -8.87 -16.38
CA GLU A 152 -9.34 -7.95 -16.73
C GLU A 152 -9.69 -6.99 -15.59
N GLU A 153 -9.34 -7.32 -14.35
CA GLU A 153 -9.67 -6.52 -13.17
C GLU A 153 -8.43 -6.09 -12.38
N ARG A 154 -8.63 -5.10 -11.51
CA ARG A 154 -7.69 -4.64 -10.50
C ARG A 154 -8.36 -4.69 -9.15
N LEU A 155 -7.78 -5.48 -8.24
CA LEU A 155 -8.16 -5.43 -6.84
C LEU A 155 -7.39 -4.30 -6.18
N VAL A 156 -8.12 -3.41 -5.52
CA VAL A 156 -7.57 -2.35 -4.68
C VAL A 156 -8.03 -2.58 -3.25
N VAL A 157 -7.06 -2.66 -2.33
CA VAL A 157 -7.30 -2.64 -0.89
C VAL A 157 -6.95 -1.25 -0.39
N TYR A 158 -7.95 -0.56 0.15
CA TYR A 158 -7.81 0.77 0.71
C TYR A 158 -7.49 0.65 2.20
N THR A 159 -6.50 1.41 2.64
CA THR A 159 -6.11 1.43 4.05
C THR A 159 -5.92 2.86 4.55
N LYS A 160 -5.94 3.02 5.87
CA LYS A 160 -5.63 4.29 6.52
C LYS A 160 -4.59 4.08 7.62
N LEU A 161 -3.66 5.02 7.74
CA LEU A 161 -2.66 5.02 8.80
C LEU A 161 -3.35 5.10 10.15
N GLN A 162 -3.01 4.16 11.03
CA GLN A 162 -3.49 4.11 12.41
C GLN A 162 -2.41 4.57 13.38
N ASP A 163 -1.18 4.08 13.20
CA ASP A 163 -0.08 4.34 14.13
C ASP A 163 1.28 4.40 13.42
N THR A 164 2.22 5.12 14.02
CA THR A 164 3.62 5.21 13.59
C THR A 164 4.52 4.93 14.77
N LYS A 165 5.25 3.82 14.70
CA LYS A 165 6.30 3.47 15.66
C LYS A 165 7.65 3.89 15.12
N VAL A 166 8.26 4.87 15.75
CA VAL A 166 9.61 5.34 15.41
C VAL A 166 10.64 4.42 16.07
N ALA A 167 11.65 3.99 15.34
CA ALA A 167 12.80 3.33 15.93
C ALA A 167 13.52 4.36 16.82
N ASN A 168 13.47 4.16 18.14
CA ASN A 168 14.22 5.00 19.06
C ASN A 168 15.71 4.82 18.76
N ALA A 169 16.38 5.86 18.30
CA ALA A 169 17.83 5.93 18.31
C ALA A 169 18.28 5.78 19.77
N GLN A 170 18.94 4.67 20.10
CA GLN A 170 19.65 4.50 21.36
C GLN A 170 20.95 5.30 21.34
#